data_AF-A0A7S6S133-F1
#
_entry.id   AF-A0A7S6S133-F1
#
_cell.length_a   1.000
_cell.length_b   1.000
_cell.length_c   1.000
_cell.angle_alpha   90.00
_cell.angle_beta   90.00
_cell.angle_gamma   90.00
#
_symmetry.space_group_name_H-M   'P 1'
#
loop_
_entity.id
_entity.type
_entity.pdbx_description
1 polymer ?
#
loop_
_entity_poly.entity_id
_entity_poly.type
_entity_poly.pdbx_seq_one_letter_code
_entity_poly.pdbx_strand_id
1 'polypeptide(L)'
;MTEAVGAAADAEAGLLEACPRCAYSLRTLPIEHRCPECGLPVDRRWRCYAGRHAPRSTNVATWSLKGFVLIWLGVAALGLVFHLLVSSGTDRLALLAILPILLVVVVVLVYRPRRFIAVGPEGLVVCVGRHREPIRHPWSVLGRAKNDLMRKRVVIERTDGRKAMGFHQQYYFGLNFIEMDRFVRDFNAYPRPAGSGSSAIPPVESAAQQG
;
A
#
# COMPACT_ATOMS: atom_id res chain seq x y z
N MET A 1 -19.29 34.11 10.54
CA MET A 1 -17.83 33.87 10.53
C MET A 1 -17.43 32.51 11.11
N THR A 2 -18.24 31.88 11.96
CA THR A 2 -17.98 30.54 12.53
C THR A 2 -18.14 29.37 11.53
N GLU A 3 -19.02 29.48 10.52
CA GLU A 3 -19.22 28.41 9.53
C GLU A 3 -18.04 28.21 8.57
N ALA A 4 -17.32 29.29 8.21
CA ALA A 4 -16.17 29.21 7.31
C ALA A 4 -14.96 28.51 7.95
N VAL A 5 -14.84 28.56 9.28
CA VAL A 5 -13.76 27.88 10.03
C VAL A 5 -14.00 26.37 10.08
N GLY A 6 -15.27 25.92 10.15
CA GLY A 6 -15.63 24.50 10.14
C GLY A 6 -15.29 23.82 8.81
N ALA A 7 -15.68 24.43 7.68
CA ALA A 7 -15.44 23.86 6.36
C ALA A 7 -13.95 23.69 6.03
N ALA A 8 -13.10 24.62 6.49
CA ALA A 8 -11.65 24.52 6.32
C ALA A 8 -11.04 23.38 7.17
N ALA A 9 -11.52 23.21 8.40
CA ALA A 9 -11.07 22.13 9.28
C ALA A 9 -11.48 20.74 8.74
N ASP A 10 -12.69 20.61 8.21
CA ASP A 10 -13.17 19.36 7.60
C ASP A 10 -12.40 19.02 6.32
N ALA A 11 -11.99 20.04 5.54
CA ALA A 11 -11.14 19.86 4.37
C ALA A 11 -9.73 19.39 4.75
N GLU A 12 -9.18 19.84 5.88
CA GLU A 12 -7.88 19.39 6.40
C GLU A 12 -7.92 17.98 6.99
N ALA A 13 -9.03 17.58 7.61
CA ALA A 13 -9.20 16.26 8.24
C ALA A 13 -9.09 15.09 7.24
N GLY A 14 -9.23 15.34 5.94
CA GLY A 14 -9.06 14.36 4.87
C GLY A 14 -7.67 14.31 4.24
N LEU A 15 -6.74 15.18 4.65
CA LEU A 15 -5.42 15.28 4.02
C LEU A 15 -4.47 14.21 4.52
N LEU A 16 -3.62 13.74 3.62
CA LEU A 16 -2.56 12.80 3.91
C LEU A 16 -1.53 13.42 4.85
N GLU A 17 -1.41 12.87 6.06
CA GLU A 17 -0.50 13.38 7.07
C GLU A 17 0.95 12.87 6.92
N ALA A 18 1.15 11.76 6.22
CA ALA A 18 2.44 11.09 6.10
C ALA A 18 2.65 10.46 4.72
N CYS A 19 3.89 10.44 4.25
CA CYS A 19 4.24 9.87 2.95
C CYS A 19 3.88 8.37 2.92
N PRO A 20 3.12 7.90 1.92
CA PRO A 20 2.67 6.51 1.86
C PRO A 20 3.85 5.55 1.61
N ARG A 21 4.95 6.08 1.06
CA ARG A 21 6.20 5.35 0.84
C ARG A 21 7.08 5.33 2.09
N CYS A 22 7.56 6.47 2.59
CA CYS A 22 8.57 6.47 3.67
C CYS A 22 8.04 6.77 5.07
N ALA A 23 6.77 7.14 5.26
CA ALA A 23 6.23 7.64 6.52
C ALA A 23 6.75 9.00 7.00
N TYR A 24 7.49 9.74 6.15
CA TYR A 24 7.85 11.12 6.47
C TYR A 24 6.59 11.98 6.66
N SER A 25 6.56 12.81 7.69
CA SER A 25 5.41 13.68 7.97
C SER A 25 5.23 14.76 6.90
N LEU A 26 4.01 14.94 6.40
CA LEU A 26 3.67 15.91 5.35
C LEU A 26 2.91 17.13 5.87
N ARG A 27 2.70 17.22 7.20
CA ARG A 27 1.81 18.23 7.81
C ARG A 27 2.18 19.67 7.46
N THR A 28 3.48 19.96 7.35
CA THR A 28 4.02 21.30 7.09
C THR A 28 4.35 21.57 5.62
N LEU A 29 4.15 20.58 4.74
CA LEU A 29 4.48 20.71 3.32
C LEU A 29 3.26 21.19 2.50
N PRO A 30 3.48 21.85 1.35
CA PRO A 30 2.40 22.26 0.44
C PRO A 30 1.50 21.09 0.02
N ILE A 31 0.33 21.37 -0.53
CA ILE A 31 -0.61 20.32 -0.96
C ILE A 31 0.03 19.39 -2.00
N GLU A 32 0.66 19.96 -3.02
CA GLU A 32 1.42 19.23 -4.04
C GLU A 32 2.91 19.46 -3.83
N HIS A 33 3.67 18.38 -3.60
CA HIS A 33 5.12 18.49 -3.39
C HIS A 33 5.83 17.16 -3.66
N ARG A 34 7.16 17.14 -3.58
CA ARG A 34 7.96 15.91 -3.54
C ARG A 34 8.37 15.61 -2.11
N CYS A 35 8.23 14.36 -1.69
CA CYS A 35 8.68 13.93 -0.37
C CYS A 35 10.20 14.12 -0.24
N PRO A 36 10.70 14.83 0.79
CA PRO A 36 12.13 15.14 0.94
C PRO A 36 13.00 13.90 1.18
N GLU A 37 12.47 12.85 1.83
CA GLU A 37 13.24 11.63 2.10
C GLU A 37 13.34 10.68 0.91
N CYS A 38 12.31 10.63 0.04
CA CYS A 38 12.21 9.58 -0.97
C CYS A 38 11.92 10.06 -2.39
N GLY A 39 11.79 11.38 -2.59
CA GLY A 39 11.56 12.02 -3.90
C GLY A 39 10.20 11.74 -4.54
N LEU A 40 9.33 10.98 -3.87
CA LEU A 40 8.01 10.62 -4.38
C LEU A 40 7.18 11.91 -4.59
N PRO A 41 6.63 12.17 -5.79
CA PRO A 41 5.63 13.21 -5.96
C PRO A 41 4.36 12.79 -5.20
N VAL A 42 3.95 13.60 -4.22
CA VAL A 42 2.79 13.35 -3.36
C VAL A 42 1.84 14.53 -3.46
N ASP A 43 0.56 14.24 -3.56
CA ASP A 43 -0.52 15.20 -3.33
C ASP A 43 -1.21 14.83 -2.02
N ARG A 44 -1.29 15.78 -1.09
CA ARG A 44 -1.92 15.59 0.23
C ARG A 44 -3.42 15.32 0.13
N ARG A 45 -4.08 15.63 -0.99
CA ARG A 45 -5.49 15.29 -1.24
C ARG A 45 -5.70 13.81 -1.55
N TRP A 46 -4.63 13.03 -1.70
CA TRP A 46 -4.75 11.59 -1.94
C TRP A 46 -5.25 10.84 -0.71
N ARG A 47 -6.30 10.05 -0.92
CA ARG A 47 -6.66 8.96 0.00
C ARG A 47 -5.82 7.75 -0.32
N CYS A 48 -4.84 7.46 0.53
CA CYS A 48 -3.95 6.32 0.37
C CYS A 48 -4.51 5.07 1.05
N TYR A 49 -4.42 3.96 0.32
CA TYR A 49 -4.77 2.61 0.73
C TYR A 49 -3.52 1.76 0.64
N ALA A 50 -3.35 0.86 1.60
CA ALA A 50 -2.05 0.28 1.88
C ALA A 50 -0.98 1.35 2.22
N GLY A 51 0.25 0.88 2.39
CA GLY A 51 1.40 1.73 2.67
C GLY A 51 1.96 1.46 4.07
N ARG A 52 2.88 2.32 4.51
CA ARG A 52 3.61 2.09 5.76
C ARG A 52 2.74 2.23 7.01
N HIS A 53 1.66 3.01 6.93
CA HIS A 53 0.78 3.35 8.05
C HIS A 53 -0.56 2.60 8.08
N ALA A 54 -0.92 1.88 7.01
CA ALA A 54 -2.12 1.06 7.07
C ALA A 54 -1.96 0.11 8.28
N PRO A 55 -2.87 0.18 9.28
CA PRO A 55 -2.77 -0.63 10.48
C PRO A 55 -2.65 -2.06 9.98
N ARG A 56 -1.49 -2.67 10.28
CA ARG A 56 -1.19 -4.03 9.85
C ARG A 56 -2.37 -4.87 10.33
N SER A 57 -3.29 -5.21 9.43
CA SER A 57 -4.25 -6.28 9.69
C SER A 57 -3.40 -7.54 9.73
N THR A 58 -2.79 -7.74 10.90
CA THR A 58 -2.63 -8.98 11.64
C THR A 58 -2.82 -10.22 10.79
N ASN A 59 -1.99 -10.36 9.77
CA ASN A 59 -1.67 -11.67 9.24
C ASN A 59 -0.71 -12.27 10.27
N VAL A 60 -1.26 -12.58 11.45
CA VAL A 60 -0.53 -13.09 12.62
C VAL A 60 0.30 -14.26 12.15
N ALA A 61 -0.27 -15.17 11.35
CA ALA A 61 0.47 -16.28 10.75
C ALA A 61 1.72 -15.85 9.95
N THR A 62 1.63 -14.81 9.11
CA THR A 62 2.80 -14.34 8.34
C THR A 62 3.82 -13.63 9.23
N TRP A 63 3.35 -12.91 10.26
CA TRP A 63 4.22 -12.26 11.24
C TRP A 63 4.89 -13.28 12.16
N SER A 64 4.16 -14.28 12.64
CA SER A 64 4.64 -15.40 13.43
C SER A 64 5.65 -16.22 12.65
N LEU A 65 5.39 -16.55 11.39
CA LEU A 65 6.36 -17.28 10.57
C LEU A 65 7.64 -16.47 10.35
N LYS A 66 7.52 -15.18 10.02
CA LYS A 66 8.69 -14.31 9.87
C LYS A 66 9.46 -14.12 11.18
N GLY A 67 8.74 -13.89 12.27
CA GLY A 67 9.32 -13.76 13.60
C GLY A 67 10.04 -15.05 14.00
N PHE A 68 9.42 -16.20 13.76
CA PHE A 68 10.01 -17.52 13.99
C PHE A 68 11.30 -17.71 13.17
N VAL A 69 11.28 -17.41 11.87
CA VAL A 69 12.49 -17.48 11.02
C VAL A 69 13.58 -16.53 11.53
N LEU A 70 13.24 -15.30 11.92
CA LEU A 70 14.22 -14.34 12.47
C LEU A 70 14.79 -14.80 13.82
N ILE A 71 13.98 -15.42 14.68
CA ILE A 71 14.44 -16.00 15.95
C ILE A 71 15.45 -17.11 15.66
N TRP A 72 15.13 -18.05 14.77
CA TRP A 72 16.06 -19.13 14.41
C TRP A 72 17.34 -18.63 13.74
N LEU A 73 17.25 -17.61 12.87
CA LEU A 73 18.44 -16.96 12.31
C LEU A 73 19.29 -16.31 13.41
N GLY A 74 18.68 -15.71 14.43
CA GLY A 74 19.37 -15.15 15.60
C GLY A 74 20.07 -16.23 16.43
N VAL A 75 19.41 -17.36 16.69
CA VAL A 75 20.00 -18.51 17.39
C VAL A 75 21.18 -19.09 16.60
N ALA A 76 21.03 -19.25 15.28
CA ALA A 76 22.10 -19.71 14.41
C ALA A 76 23.29 -18.74 14.40
N ALA A 77 23.04 -17.43 14.37
CA ALA A 77 24.09 -16.41 14.44
C ALA A 77 24.83 -16.45 15.79
N LEU A 78 24.12 -16.62 16.91
CA LEU A 78 24.74 -16.79 18.24
C LEU A 78 25.61 -18.05 18.31
N GLY A 79 25.13 -19.17 17.78
CA GLY A 79 25.91 -20.41 17.67
C GLY A 79 27.16 -20.24 16.81
N LEU A 80 27.05 -19.51 15.70
CA LEU A 80 28.18 -19.16 14.82
C LEU A 80 29.25 -18.35 15.55
N VAL A 81 28.82 -17.33 16.31
CA VAL A 81 29.72 -16.49 17.12
C VAL A 81 30.40 -17.31 18.21
N PHE A 82 29.66 -18.15 18.93
CA PHE A 82 30.23 -19.04 19.94
C PHE A 82 31.28 -19.98 19.33
N HIS A 83 30.98 -20.59 18.17
CA HIS A 83 31.91 -21.46 17.47
C HIS A 83 33.17 -20.71 17.00
N LEU A 84 33.04 -19.45 16.55
CA LEU A 84 34.18 -18.60 16.19
C LEU A 84 35.09 -18.29 17.38
N LEU A 85 34.52 -18.14 18.58
CA LEU A 85 35.27 -17.88 19.81
C LEU A 85 36.05 -19.11 20.28
N VAL A 86 35.48 -20.30 20.10
CA VAL A 86 36.08 -21.57 20.57
C VAL A 86 37.01 -22.18 19.54
N SER A 87 36.78 -22.02 18.24
CA SER A 87 37.60 -22.67 17.22
C SER A 87 38.96 -21.99 17.04
N SER A 88 40.00 -22.79 16.89
CA SER A 88 41.34 -22.37 16.45
C SER A 88 41.61 -22.94 15.06
N GLY A 89 41.92 -22.09 14.07
CA GLY A 89 42.34 -22.55 12.73
C GLY A 89 41.55 -21.98 11.56
N THR A 90 41.63 -22.69 10.42
CA THR A 90 41.10 -22.35 9.10
C THR A 90 39.58 -22.21 9.03
N ASP A 91 38.85 -22.83 9.96
CA ASP A 91 37.39 -22.82 10.00
C ASP A 91 36.81 -21.41 10.24
N ARG A 92 37.61 -20.49 10.79
CA ARG A 92 37.20 -19.10 11.03
C ARG A 92 36.87 -18.35 9.74
N LEU A 93 37.61 -18.61 8.66
CA LEU A 93 37.38 -17.92 7.37
C LEU A 93 36.05 -18.34 6.74
N ALA A 94 35.70 -19.63 6.82
CA ALA A 94 34.42 -20.13 6.33
C ALA A 94 33.24 -19.53 7.12
N LEU A 95 33.37 -19.42 8.44
CA LEU A 95 32.34 -18.87 9.31
C LEU A 95 32.14 -17.36 9.09
N LEU A 96 33.21 -16.59 8.85
CA LEU A 96 33.12 -15.16 8.51
C LEU A 96 32.37 -14.90 7.21
N ALA A 97 32.41 -15.82 6.24
CA ALA A 97 31.67 -15.70 4.98
C ALA A 97 30.15 -15.91 5.14
N ILE A 98 29.71 -16.62 6.19
CA ILE A 98 28.29 -16.90 6.45
C ILE A 98 27.56 -15.67 7.04
N LEU A 99 28.25 -14.87 7.85
CA LEU A 99 27.69 -13.70 8.52
C LEU A 99 27.06 -12.66 7.55
N PRO A 100 27.70 -12.22 6.45
CA PRO A 100 27.09 -11.29 5.50
C PRO A 100 25.88 -11.91 4.77
N ILE A 101 25.87 -13.22 4.51
CA ILE A 101 24.72 -13.91 3.90
C ILE A 101 23.52 -13.82 4.84
N LEU A 102 23.72 -14.13 6.14
CA LEU A 102 22.71 -13.97 7.19
C LEU A 102 22.18 -12.54 7.25
N LEU A 103 23.06 -11.54 7.21
CA LEU A 103 22.67 -10.13 7.19
C LEU A 103 21.82 -9.79 5.97
N VAL A 104 22.20 -10.22 4.77
CA VAL A 104 21.44 -10.00 3.53
C VAL A 104 20.06 -10.65 3.63
N VAL A 105 19.96 -11.87 4.15
CA VAL A 105 18.68 -12.56 4.36
C VAL A 105 17.80 -11.77 5.32
N VAL A 106 18.33 -11.32 6.46
CA VAL A 106 17.59 -10.48 7.42
C VAL A 106 17.12 -9.19 6.77
N VAL A 107 18.01 -8.50 6.04
CA VAL A 107 17.66 -7.29 5.30
C VAL A 107 16.52 -7.62 4.34
N VAL A 108 16.62 -8.61 3.45
CA VAL A 108 15.56 -8.96 2.50
C VAL A 108 14.23 -9.32 3.20
N LEU A 109 14.27 -10.03 4.32
CA LEU A 109 13.08 -10.41 5.09
C LEU A 109 12.39 -9.20 5.73
N VAL A 110 13.17 -8.24 6.23
CA VAL A 110 12.68 -7.00 6.85
C VAL A 110 12.30 -5.96 5.79
N TYR A 111 13.02 -5.93 4.68
CA TYR A 111 12.91 -4.95 3.60
C TYR A 111 11.79 -5.32 2.64
N ARG A 112 10.55 -5.08 3.04
CA ARG A 112 9.40 -5.33 2.17
C ARG A 112 9.23 -4.26 1.09
N PRO A 113 8.92 -4.66 -0.16
CA PRO A 113 8.59 -3.71 -1.22
C PRO A 113 7.34 -2.91 -0.83
N ARG A 114 7.46 -1.59 -0.92
CA ARG A 114 6.38 -0.65 -0.61
C ARG A 114 5.40 -0.62 -1.77
N ARG A 115 4.19 -1.11 -1.54
CA ARG A 115 3.07 -1.01 -2.49
C ARG A 115 2.00 -0.15 -1.83
N PHE A 116 1.43 0.76 -2.60
CA PHE A 116 0.28 1.54 -2.17
C PHE A 116 -0.58 1.87 -3.38
N ILE A 117 -1.84 2.13 -3.09
CA ILE A 117 -2.82 2.64 -4.05
C ILE A 117 -3.31 3.95 -3.47
N ALA A 118 -3.36 5.00 -4.27
CA ALA A 118 -3.90 6.29 -3.85
C ALA A 118 -5.00 6.71 -4.81
N VAL A 119 -6.10 7.20 -4.26
CA VAL A 119 -7.21 7.80 -5.00
C VAL A 119 -7.17 9.30 -4.77
N GLY A 120 -7.20 10.09 -5.83
CA GLY A 120 -7.06 11.54 -5.74
C GLY A 120 -7.67 12.30 -6.91
N PRO A 121 -7.45 13.63 -6.98
CA PRO A 121 -8.11 14.50 -7.95
C PRO A 121 -7.75 14.15 -9.40
N GLU A 122 -6.53 13.70 -9.65
CA GLU A 122 -6.07 13.32 -10.98
C GLU A 122 -6.54 11.93 -11.43
N GLY A 123 -6.90 11.05 -10.49
CA GLY A 123 -7.22 9.66 -10.78
C GLY A 123 -6.72 8.69 -9.71
N LEU A 124 -6.31 7.52 -10.20
CA LEU A 124 -5.74 6.45 -9.39
C LEU A 124 -4.23 6.41 -9.58
N VAL A 125 -3.48 6.42 -8.49
CA VAL A 125 -2.03 6.27 -8.48
C VAL A 125 -1.67 4.93 -7.85
N VAL A 126 -0.95 4.10 -8.60
CA VAL A 126 -0.52 2.78 -8.17
C VAL A 126 1.00 2.75 -8.08
N CYS A 127 1.51 2.47 -6.89
CA CYS A 127 2.95 2.26 -6.69
C CYS A 127 3.23 0.77 -6.52
N VAL A 128 3.97 0.20 -7.46
CA VAL A 128 4.42 -1.20 -7.41
C VAL A 128 5.93 -1.25 -7.15
N GLY A 129 6.31 -1.15 -5.87
CA GLY A 129 7.69 -1.33 -5.43
C GLY A 129 8.51 -0.05 -5.20
N ARG A 130 9.82 -0.23 -4.98
CA ARG A 130 10.69 0.81 -4.41
C ARG A 130 11.24 1.83 -5.40
N HIS A 131 11.49 1.43 -6.64
CA HIS A 131 12.22 2.26 -7.61
C HIS A 131 11.41 2.62 -8.85
N ARG A 132 10.15 2.17 -8.91
CA ARG A 132 9.27 2.56 -10.01
C ARG A 132 8.60 3.87 -9.66
N GLU A 133 8.54 4.73 -10.66
CA GLU A 133 7.63 5.87 -10.64
C GLU A 133 6.21 5.35 -10.45
N PRO A 134 5.37 6.05 -9.66
CA PRO A 134 3.98 5.67 -9.52
C PRO A 134 3.28 5.69 -10.88
N ILE A 135 2.57 4.62 -11.19
CA ILE A 135 1.77 4.53 -12.41
C ILE A 135 0.49 5.31 -12.15
N ARG A 136 0.23 6.33 -12.97
CA ARG A 136 -0.97 7.16 -12.88
C ARG A 136 -2.00 6.69 -13.89
N HIS A 137 -3.23 6.51 -13.44
CA HIS A 137 -4.38 6.20 -14.27
C HIS A 137 -5.38 7.36 -14.14
N PRO A 138 -5.53 8.20 -15.18
CA PRO A 138 -6.42 9.35 -15.10
C PRO A 138 -7.88 8.92 -15.02
N TRP A 139 -8.74 9.75 -14.41
CA TRP A 139 -10.18 9.45 -14.31
C TRP A 139 -10.85 9.17 -15.66
N SER A 140 -10.36 9.74 -16.77
CA SER A 140 -10.90 9.52 -18.12
C SER A 140 -10.84 8.06 -18.59
N VAL A 141 -9.91 7.25 -18.07
CA VAL A 141 -9.77 5.83 -18.43
C VAL A 141 -10.38 4.89 -17.39
N LEU A 142 -10.87 5.43 -16.27
CA LEU A 142 -11.30 4.67 -15.10
C LEU A 142 -12.83 4.58 -15.00
N GLY A 143 -13.35 3.36 -15.06
CA GLY A 143 -14.74 3.00 -14.83
C GLY A 143 -15.06 2.84 -13.34
N ARG A 144 -15.94 1.91 -12.98
CA ARG A 144 -16.30 1.62 -11.59
C ARG A 144 -15.33 0.62 -10.96
N ALA A 145 -15.10 0.75 -9.65
CA ALA A 145 -14.46 -0.29 -8.86
C ALA A 145 -15.52 -1.27 -8.33
N LYS A 146 -15.20 -2.55 -8.37
CA LYS A 146 -16.03 -3.65 -7.86
C LYS A 146 -15.18 -4.54 -6.96
N ASN A 147 -15.79 -5.00 -5.88
CA ASN A 147 -15.18 -5.97 -4.99
C ASN A 147 -15.49 -7.39 -5.50
N ASP A 148 -14.46 -8.14 -5.90
CA ASP A 148 -14.55 -9.53 -6.30
C ASP A 148 -14.14 -10.39 -5.09
N LEU A 149 -15.10 -10.61 -4.19
CA LEU A 149 -14.89 -11.33 -2.92
C LEU A 149 -14.43 -12.77 -3.15
N MET A 150 -14.95 -13.43 -4.19
CA MET A 150 -14.59 -14.81 -4.55
C MET A 150 -13.11 -14.90 -4.93
N ARG A 151 -12.59 -13.93 -5.69
CA ARG A 151 -11.17 -13.90 -6.07
C ARG A 151 -10.30 -13.04 -5.14
N LYS A 152 -10.88 -12.54 -4.04
CA LYS A 152 -10.20 -11.70 -3.04
C LYS A 152 -9.41 -10.57 -3.71
N ARG A 153 -10.07 -9.77 -4.54
CA ARG A 153 -9.44 -8.66 -5.27
C ARG A 153 -10.42 -7.54 -5.57
N VAL A 154 -9.91 -6.34 -5.78
CA VAL A 154 -10.67 -5.23 -6.35
C VAL A 154 -10.45 -5.21 -7.85
N VAL A 155 -11.53 -5.11 -8.61
CA VAL A 155 -11.50 -5.00 -10.06
C VAL A 155 -11.97 -3.60 -10.43
N ILE A 156 -11.15 -2.85 -11.15
CA ILE A 156 -11.51 -1.53 -11.66
C ILE A 156 -11.71 -1.65 -13.16
N GLU A 157 -12.95 -1.45 -13.58
CA GLU A 157 -13.34 -1.44 -14.98
C GLU A 157 -12.69 -0.25 -15.68
N ARG A 158 -12.40 -0.38 -16.98
CA ARG A 158 -11.97 0.75 -17.81
C ARG A 158 -13.17 1.29 -18.57
N THR A 159 -13.17 2.59 -18.86
CA THR A 159 -14.21 3.24 -19.67
C THR A 159 -14.25 2.74 -21.11
N ASP A 160 -13.11 2.24 -21.62
CA ASP A 160 -12.97 1.70 -22.99
C ASP A 160 -13.43 0.25 -23.15
N GLY A 161 -14.01 -0.36 -22.10
CA GLY A 161 -14.43 -1.77 -22.12
C GLY A 161 -13.28 -2.79 -22.16
N ARG A 162 -12.01 -2.35 -22.13
CA ARG A 162 -10.85 -3.24 -22.12
C ARG A 162 -10.60 -3.84 -20.73
N LYS A 163 -9.66 -4.78 -20.67
CA LYS A 163 -9.28 -5.53 -19.46
C LYS A 163 -9.19 -4.62 -18.23
N ALA A 164 -10.00 -4.97 -17.23
CA ALA A 164 -10.02 -4.33 -15.94
C ALA A 164 -8.69 -4.47 -15.20
N MET A 165 -8.34 -3.47 -14.40
CA MET A 165 -7.19 -3.56 -13.49
C MET A 165 -7.59 -4.32 -12.24
N GLY A 166 -6.82 -5.35 -11.88
CA GLY A 166 -7.07 -6.18 -10.70
C GLY A 166 -6.06 -5.91 -9.59
N PHE A 167 -6.54 -5.55 -8.40
CA PHE A 167 -5.74 -5.37 -7.19
C PHE A 167 -6.04 -6.49 -6.20
N HIS A 168 -5.14 -7.46 -6.10
CA HIS A 168 -5.31 -8.58 -5.16
C HIS A 168 -5.22 -8.12 -3.70
N GLN A 169 -6.12 -8.64 -2.87
CA GLN A 169 -6.27 -8.31 -1.47
C GLN A 169 -4.99 -8.51 -0.66
N GLN A 170 -4.27 -9.61 -0.91
CA GLN A 170 -3.04 -9.93 -0.15
C GLN A 170 -1.92 -8.89 -0.36
N TYR A 171 -1.85 -8.26 -1.53
CA TYR A 171 -0.74 -7.38 -1.89
C TYR A 171 -0.98 -5.91 -1.58
N TYR A 172 -2.24 -5.48 -1.60
CA TYR A 172 -2.61 -4.08 -1.42
C TYR A 172 -3.42 -3.86 -0.16
N PHE A 173 -4.24 -4.80 0.28
CA PHE A 173 -5.13 -4.58 1.43
C PHE A 173 -4.74 -5.43 2.64
N GLY A 174 -3.63 -6.16 2.60
CA GLY A 174 -3.15 -6.93 3.76
C GLY A 174 -4.11 -7.99 4.30
N LEU A 175 -5.04 -8.50 3.46
CA LEU A 175 -6.19 -9.34 3.85
C LEU A 175 -7.28 -8.60 4.66
N ASN A 176 -7.28 -7.27 4.69
CA ASN A 176 -8.32 -6.45 5.30
C ASN A 176 -9.49 -6.23 4.33
N PHE A 177 -10.56 -7.00 4.49
CA PHE A 177 -11.79 -6.84 3.67
C PHE A 177 -12.47 -5.49 3.90
N ILE A 178 -12.37 -4.92 5.10
CA ILE A 178 -12.99 -3.62 5.44
C ILE A 178 -12.26 -2.50 4.69
N GLU A 179 -10.93 -2.52 4.68
CA GLU A 179 -10.14 -1.53 3.93
C GLU A 179 -10.36 -1.68 2.42
N MET A 180 -10.48 -2.91 1.92
CA MET A 180 -10.79 -3.19 0.52
C MET A 180 -12.17 -2.64 0.12
N ASP A 181 -13.18 -2.81 0.98
CA ASP A 181 -14.53 -2.29 0.75
C ASP A 181 -14.58 -0.76 0.86
N ARG A 182 -13.88 -0.18 1.85
CA ARG A 182 -13.71 1.28 1.99
C ARG A 182 -13.06 1.86 0.73
N PHE A 183 -12.03 1.21 0.19
CA PHE A 183 -11.40 1.60 -1.07
C PHE A 183 -12.42 1.66 -2.22
N VAL A 184 -13.23 0.61 -2.39
CA VAL A 184 -14.23 0.56 -3.45
C VAL A 184 -15.27 1.68 -3.28
N ARG A 185 -15.75 1.90 -2.06
CA ARG A 185 -16.71 2.97 -1.76
C ARG A 185 -16.13 4.35 -2.07
N ASP A 186 -14.97 4.67 -1.52
CA ASP A 186 -14.32 5.97 -1.73
C ASP A 186 -13.93 6.19 -3.20
N PHE A 187 -13.47 5.15 -3.90
CA PHE A 187 -13.14 5.22 -5.32
C PHE A 187 -14.38 5.56 -6.16
N ASN A 188 -15.52 4.93 -5.87
CA ASN A 188 -16.76 5.15 -6.60
C ASN A 188 -17.44 6.47 -6.21
N ALA A 189 -17.26 6.94 -4.97
CA ALA A 189 -17.78 8.22 -4.48
C ALA A 189 -16.95 9.43 -4.90
N TYR A 190 -15.74 9.22 -5.42
CA TYR A 190 -14.84 10.31 -5.78
C TYR A 190 -15.44 11.16 -6.92
N PRO A 191 -15.53 12.50 -6.76
CA PRO A 191 -16.09 13.37 -7.79
C PRO A 191 -15.23 13.34 -9.06
N ARG A 192 -15.83 12.95 -10.17
CA ARG A 192 -15.13 12.86 -11.46
C ARG A 192 -15.24 14.19 -12.21
N PRO A 193 -14.19 14.63 -12.90
CA PRO A 193 -14.27 15.82 -13.74
C PRO A 193 -15.34 15.63 -14.83
N ALA A 194 -16.15 16.67 -15.04
CA ALA A 194 -17.16 16.72 -16.09
C ALA A 194 -16.48 16.48 -17.45
N GLY A 195 -16.93 15.45 -18.18
CA GLY A 195 -16.30 15.02 -19.44
C GLY A 195 -15.54 13.69 -19.36
N SER A 196 -15.38 13.08 -18.19
CA SER A 196 -14.78 11.74 -18.02
C SER A 196 -15.68 10.57 -18.48
N GLY A 197 -16.73 10.83 -19.27
CA GLY A 197 -17.54 9.78 -19.88
C GLY A 197 -18.37 8.94 -18.88
N SER A 198 -18.66 9.49 -17.70
CA SER A 198 -19.67 8.90 -16.81
C SER A 198 -21.06 9.13 -17.41
N SER A 199 -21.38 8.38 -18.47
CA SER A 199 -22.77 8.07 -18.76
C SER A 199 -23.33 7.49 -17.48
N ALA A 200 -24.26 8.21 -16.86
CA ALA A 200 -24.93 7.79 -15.64
C ALA A 200 -25.67 6.48 -15.97
N ILE A 201 -24.99 5.34 -15.80
CA ILE A 201 -25.69 4.06 -15.75
C ILE A 201 -26.57 4.17 -14.51
N PRO A 202 -27.91 4.09 -14.68
CA PRO A 202 -28.85 4.26 -13.59
C PRO A 202 -28.48 3.33 -12.43
N PRO A 203 -28.83 3.68 -11.18
CA PRO A 203 -28.63 2.81 -10.05
C PRO A 203 -29.14 1.41 -10.40
N VAL A 204 -28.28 0.41 -10.23
CA VAL A 204 -28.68 -0.99 -10.37
C VAL A 204 -29.63 -1.23 -9.20
N GLU A 205 -30.92 -1.03 -9.44
CA GLU A 205 -31.97 -1.54 -8.57
C GLU A 205 -31.69 -3.03 -8.40
N SER A 206 -31.40 -3.37 -7.15
CA SER A 206 -31.11 -4.70 -6.66
C SER A 206 -32.17 -5.66 -7.20
N ALA A 207 -31.78 -6.52 -8.15
CA ALA A 207 -32.57 -7.67 -8.58
C ALA A 207 -32.59 -8.76 -7.49
N ALA A 208 -32.98 -8.36 -6.28
CA ALA A 208 -33.17 -9.19 -5.11
C ALA A 208 -34.66 -9.17 -4.75
N GLN A 209 -35.51 -9.66 -5.66
CA GLN A 209 -36.91 -10.01 -5.41
C GLN A 209 -37.46 -10.74 -6.64
N GLN A 210 -37.04 -11.98 -6.86
CA GLN A 210 -37.78 -13.00 -7.61
C GLN A 210 -37.05 -14.34 -7.41
N GLY A 211 -37.60 -15.16 -6.52
CA GLY A 211 -37.09 -16.45 -6.09
C GLY A 211 -37.58 -16.76 -4.69
#